data_AF-A0A7S3HMT0-F1
#
_entry.id   AF-A0A7S3HMT0-F1
#
_cell.length_a   1.000
_cell.length_b   1.000
_cell.length_c   1.000
_cell.angle_alpha   90.00
_cell.angle_beta   90.00
_cell.angle_gamma   90.00
#
_symmetry.space_group_name_H-M   'P 1'
#
loop_
_entity.id
_entity.type
_entity.pdbx_description
1 polymer ?
#
loop_
_entity_poly.entity_id
_entity_poly.type
_entity_poly.pdbx_seq_one_letter_code
_entity_poly.pdbx_strand_id
1 'polypeptide(L)'
;QGSRLQAAPVPPSRERDSAKLSIRSRGPLAAMSFVKQLVVDCRGHLLGRLSSIIAKELLNGQQVVLVRAEDVNMSGSLYRAKLKYANFKRKKTNSNPRHGPFHQRAPSKILWRTIRGMVPHKTARGAA
;
A
#
# COMPACT_ATOMS: atom_id res chain seq x y z
N GLN A 1 1.74 60.93 -6.18
CA GLN A 1 0.92 59.70 -6.19
C GLN A 1 0.70 59.30 -7.64
N GLY A 2 0.84 58.01 -7.98
CA GLY A 2 0.66 57.53 -9.35
C GLY A 2 1.79 56.61 -9.77
N SER A 3 1.59 55.33 -9.48
CA SER A 3 2.50 54.20 -9.66
C SER A 3 2.91 53.95 -11.11
N ARG A 4 4.23 53.89 -11.28
CA ARG A 4 5.00 53.30 -12.38
C ARG A 4 4.58 51.85 -12.62
N LEU A 5 3.94 51.55 -13.75
CA LEU A 5 3.86 50.19 -14.31
C LEU A 5 4.69 50.16 -15.60
N GLN A 6 6.00 49.95 -15.45
CA GLN A 6 6.86 49.50 -16.55
C GLN A 6 6.78 47.98 -16.58
N ALA A 7 6.18 47.43 -17.65
CA ALA A 7 6.27 46.01 -17.95
C ALA A 7 7.72 45.67 -18.31
N ALA A 8 8.37 44.86 -17.47
CA ALA A 8 9.69 44.31 -17.76
C ALA A 8 9.56 43.01 -18.58
N PRO A 9 10.46 42.76 -19.53
CA PRO A 9 10.43 41.59 -20.41
C PRO A 9 10.70 40.28 -19.66
N VAL A 10 9.98 39.24 -20.08
CA VAL A 10 10.09 37.88 -19.55
C VAL A 10 11.45 37.27 -19.94
N PRO A 11 12.28 36.81 -18.98
CA PRO A 11 13.51 36.10 -19.33
C PRO A 11 13.19 34.67 -19.82
N PRO A 12 13.80 34.20 -20.92
CA PRO A 12 13.76 32.79 -21.28
C PRO A 12 14.80 31.99 -20.47
N SER A 13 14.67 30.67 -20.51
CA SER A 13 15.66 29.63 -20.18
C SER A 13 15.72 29.09 -18.73
N ARG A 14 15.20 27.87 -18.56
CA ARG A 14 15.82 26.79 -17.77
C ARG A 14 15.32 25.42 -18.23
N GLU A 15 15.59 25.13 -19.50
CA GLU A 15 16.02 23.78 -19.90
C GLU A 15 17.46 23.64 -19.39
N ARG A 16 17.71 22.57 -18.59
CA ARG A 16 18.96 22.12 -17.92
C ARG A 16 18.57 21.63 -16.51
N ASP A 17 18.86 20.43 -16.03
CA ASP A 17 19.86 19.45 -16.42
C ASP A 17 19.60 18.12 -15.68
N SER A 18 20.07 17.03 -16.30
CA SER A 18 20.62 15.82 -15.66
C SER A 18 19.62 14.84 -15.01
N ALA A 19 19.41 13.61 -15.50
CA ALA A 19 20.33 12.70 -16.19
C ALA A 19 21.72 12.63 -15.53
N LYS A 20 21.79 12.71 -14.19
CA LYS A 20 22.97 12.31 -13.40
C LYS A 20 22.54 11.76 -12.04
N LEU A 21 22.21 10.48 -11.98
CA LEU A 21 22.52 9.67 -10.80
C LEU A 21 23.00 8.29 -11.25
N SER A 22 24.13 8.32 -11.95
CA SER A 22 24.96 7.15 -12.21
C SER A 22 26.15 7.23 -11.26
N ILE A 23 26.32 6.15 -10.47
CA ILE A 23 27.54 5.70 -9.79
C ILE A 23 27.92 6.45 -8.50
N ARG A 24 27.55 5.84 -7.37
CA ARG A 24 28.45 5.71 -6.22
C ARG A 24 28.46 4.26 -5.77
N SER A 25 29.61 3.64 -5.94
CA SER A 25 30.02 2.32 -5.46
C SER A 25 29.52 1.98 -4.06
N ARG A 26 28.88 0.81 -3.93
CA ARG A 26 29.07 -0.07 -2.78
C ARG A 26 29.37 -1.45 -3.33
N GLY A 27 30.39 -2.11 -2.76
CA GLY A 27 30.89 -3.43 -3.14
C GLY A 27 29.84 -4.55 -3.00
N PRO A 28 30.25 -5.83 -2.95
CA PRO A 28 29.32 -6.96 -3.03
C PRO A 28 28.55 -7.09 -1.71
N LEU A 29 27.53 -6.25 -1.54
CA LEU A 29 26.46 -6.50 -0.60
C LEU A 29 25.70 -7.69 -1.17
N ALA A 30 25.85 -8.84 -0.52
CA ALA A 30 25.14 -10.08 -0.82
C ALA A 30 23.75 -9.81 -1.40
N ALA A 31 23.52 -10.33 -2.60
CA ALA A 31 22.35 -10.10 -3.43
C ALA A 31 21.03 -10.19 -2.64
N MET A 32 20.49 -9.05 -2.25
CA MET A 32 19.06 -8.93 -1.97
C MET A 32 18.45 -8.31 -3.21
N SER A 33 17.77 -9.14 -3.99
CA SER A 33 17.12 -8.78 -5.26
C SER A 33 15.92 -7.87 -5.00
N PHE A 34 16.17 -6.63 -4.61
CA PHE A 34 15.12 -5.62 -4.49
C PHE A 34 14.71 -5.18 -5.88
N VAL A 35 13.51 -5.58 -6.29
CA VAL A 35 12.90 -5.12 -7.53
C VAL A 35 12.28 -3.74 -7.26
N LYS A 36 12.30 -2.81 -8.21
CA LYS A 36 11.68 -1.49 -8.01
C LYS A 36 10.19 -1.59 -7.63
N GLN A 37 9.49 -2.59 -8.16
CA GLN A 37 8.07 -2.84 -7.91
C GLN A 37 7.77 -4.32 -8.15
N LEU A 38 7.18 -4.99 -7.16
CA LEU A 38 6.75 -6.39 -7.22
C LEU A 38 5.25 -6.43 -7.50
N VAL A 39 4.86 -6.88 -8.69
CA VAL A 39 3.45 -7.06 -9.06
C VAL A 39 3.05 -8.51 -8.81
N VAL A 40 2.02 -8.72 -7.99
CA VAL A 40 1.54 -10.05 -7.61
C VAL A 40 0.10 -10.25 -8.09
N ASP A 41 -0.11 -11.26 -8.92
CA ASP A 41 -1.46 -11.74 -9.27
C ASP A 41 -2.02 -12.56 -8.10
N CYS A 42 -3.15 -12.11 -7.56
CA CYS A 42 -3.76 -12.71 -6.38
C CYS A 42 -4.65 -13.93 -6.69
N ARG A 43 -4.82 -14.28 -7.97
CA ARG A 43 -5.66 -15.41 -8.40
C ARG A 43 -5.21 -16.72 -7.76
N GLY A 44 -6.15 -17.46 -7.17
CA GLY A 44 -5.89 -18.81 -6.64
C GLY A 44 -5.06 -18.86 -5.36
N HIS A 45 -4.66 -17.70 -4.83
CA HIS A 45 -3.87 -17.63 -3.60
C HIS A 45 -4.77 -17.68 -2.36
N LEU A 46 -4.28 -18.30 -1.29
CA LEU A 46 -4.97 -18.28 0.00
C LEU A 46 -4.71 -16.97 0.73
N LEU A 47 -5.78 -16.23 1.05
CA LEU A 47 -5.76 -14.88 1.62
C LEU A 47 -4.74 -14.71 2.76
N GLY A 48 -4.77 -15.60 3.75
CA GLY A 48 -3.89 -15.51 4.92
C GLY A 48 -2.43 -15.83 4.61
N ARG A 49 -2.17 -16.83 3.76
CA ARG A 49 -0.82 -17.26 3.39
C ARG A 49 -0.11 -16.18 2.56
N LEU A 50 -0.82 -15.66 1.57
CA LEU A 50 -0.34 -14.58 0.73
C LEU A 50 -0.03 -13.32 1.56
N SER A 51 -0.94 -12.94 2.47
CA SER A 51 -0.76 -11.75 3.30
C SER A 51 0.48 -11.81 4.18
N SER A 52 0.84 -12.99 4.71
CA SER A 52 2.01 -13.14 5.59
C SER A 52 3.33 -12.93 4.85
N ILE A 53 3.42 -13.43 3.61
CA ILE A 53 4.62 -13.26 2.78
C ILE A 53 4.74 -11.78 2.40
N ILE A 54 3.65 -11.17 1.92
CA ILE A 54 3.64 -9.75 1.56
C ILE A 54 4.00 -8.87 2.74
N ALA A 55 3.47 -9.15 3.94
CA ALA A 55 3.80 -8.36 5.13
C ALA A 55 5.31 -8.36 5.43
N LYS A 56 5.99 -9.49 5.21
CA LYS A 56 7.44 -9.57 5.39
C LYS A 56 8.20 -8.80 4.31
N GLU A 57 7.78 -8.92 3.05
CA GLU A 57 8.37 -8.15 1.94
C GLU A 57 8.22 -6.64 2.15
N LEU A 58 7.05 -6.17 2.61
CA LEU A 58 6.83 -4.76 2.94
C LEU A 58 7.79 -4.29 4.04
N LEU A 59 8.01 -5.09 5.09
CA LEU A 59 8.94 -4.76 6.18
C LEU A 59 10.42 -4.82 5.77
N ASN A 60 10.73 -5.51 4.68
CA ASN A 60 12.05 -5.52 4.04
C ASN A 60 12.26 -4.29 3.14
N GLY A 61 11.22 -3.46 2.92
CA GLY A 61 11.28 -2.26 2.09
C GLY A 61 10.94 -2.47 0.61
N GLN A 62 10.35 -3.62 0.26
CA GLN A 62 9.91 -3.92 -1.10
C GLN A 62 8.57 -3.23 -1.40
N GLN A 63 8.47 -2.54 -2.53
CA GLN A 63 7.19 -2.02 -3.01
C GLN A 63 6.39 -3.13 -3.70
N VAL A 64 5.16 -3.38 -3.24
CA VAL A 64 4.32 -4.48 -3.73
C VAL A 64 2.97 -3.95 -4.22
N VAL A 65 2.56 -4.35 -5.43
CA VAL A 65 1.25 -4.07 -6.01
C VAL A 65 0.48 -5.37 -6.20
N LEU A 66 -0.73 -5.40 -5.65
CA LEU A 66 -1.63 -6.56 -5.70
C LEU A 66 -2.69 -6.33 -6.78
N VAL A 67 -2.77 -7.27 -7.71
CA VAL A 67 -3.72 -7.24 -8.83
C VAL A 67 -4.73 -8.38 -8.66
N ARG A 68 -5.97 -8.16 -9.09
CA ARG A 68 -7.09 -9.13 -9.02
C ARG A 68 -7.38 -9.68 -7.62
N ALA A 69 -7.60 -8.78 -6.66
CA ALA A 69 -7.92 -9.15 -5.28
C ALA A 69 -9.26 -9.90 -5.14
N GLU A 70 -10.12 -9.85 -6.15
CA GLU A 70 -11.39 -10.57 -6.26
C GLU A 70 -11.23 -12.09 -6.39
N ASP A 71 -10.13 -12.57 -6.97
CA ASP A 71 -9.85 -13.98 -7.21
C ASP A 71 -9.05 -14.64 -6.06
N VAL A 72 -8.99 -13.97 -4.91
CA VAL A 72 -8.34 -14.48 -3.70
C VAL A 72 -9.23 -15.54 -3.05
N ASN A 73 -8.62 -16.68 -2.75
CA ASN A 73 -9.32 -17.81 -2.16
C ASN A 73 -9.25 -17.73 -0.63
N MET A 74 -10.36 -18.08 0.02
CA MET A 74 -10.40 -18.41 1.43
C MET A 74 -10.79 -19.87 1.59
N SER A 75 -10.05 -20.61 2.40
CA SER A 75 -10.36 -22.02 2.67
C SER A 75 -11.70 -22.16 3.40
N GLY A 76 -12.46 -23.19 3.05
CA GLY A 76 -13.76 -23.51 3.63
C GLY A 76 -14.93 -23.07 2.76
N SER A 77 -16.16 -23.39 3.19
CA SER A 77 -17.36 -23.05 2.42
C SER A 77 -17.67 -21.56 2.44
N LEU A 78 -18.28 -21.07 1.36
CA LEU A 78 -18.73 -19.68 1.23
C LEU A 78 -19.65 -19.26 2.40
N TYR A 79 -20.49 -20.18 2.88
CA TYR A 79 -21.40 -19.93 4.00
C TYR A 79 -20.64 -19.58 5.29
N ARG A 80 -19.60 -20.35 5.63
CA ARG A 80 -18.77 -20.09 6.82
C ARG A 80 -18.01 -18.77 6.70
N ALA A 81 -17.49 -18.45 5.51
CA ALA A 81 -16.82 -17.17 5.26
C ALA A 81 -17.79 -15.99 5.44
N LYS A 82 -19.02 -16.12 4.93
CA LYS A 82 -20.08 -15.11 5.08
C LYS A 82 -20.45 -14.88 6.55
N LEU A 83 -20.58 -15.94 7.35
CA LEU A 83 -20.86 -15.84 8.79
C LEU A 83 -19.73 -15.14 9.56
N LYS A 84 -18.47 -15.47 9.27
CA LYS A 84 -17.31 -14.77 9.86
C LYS A 84 -17.36 -13.27 9.56
N TYR A 85 -17.67 -12.90 8.32
CA TYR A 85 -17.80 -11.51 7.92
C TYR A 85 -19.02 -10.81 8.55
N ALA A 86 -20.15 -11.52 8.69
CA ALA A 86 -21.34 -11.02 9.36
C ALA A 86 -21.08 -10.73 10.85
N ASN A 87 -20.34 -11.59 11.54
CA ASN A 87 -19.91 -11.37 12.91
C ASN A 87 -18.99 -10.15 13.04
N PHE A 88 -18.09 -9.94 12.08
CA PHE A 88 -17.26 -8.73 12.03
C PHE A 88 -18.11 -7.46 11.83
N LYS A 89 -19.11 -7.49 10.95
CA LYS A 89 -20.03 -6.36 10.69
C LYS A 89 -20.89 -5.99 11.90
N ARG A 90 -21.08 -6.91 12.84
CA ARG A 90 -21.80 -6.65 14.09
C ARG A 90 -21.01 -5.77 15.06
N LYS A 91 -19.68 -5.70 14.92
CA LYS A 91 -18.78 -4.94 15.80
C LYS A 91 -18.87 -3.45 15.49
N LYS A 92 -19.67 -2.72 16.27
CA LYS A 92 -19.79 -1.25 16.22
C LYS A 92 -19.61 -0.67 17.62
N THR A 93 -19.09 0.55 17.71
CA THR A 93 -19.08 1.30 18.97
C THR A 93 -20.50 1.71 19.32
N ASN A 94 -20.94 1.47 20.57
CA ASN A 94 -22.32 1.73 20.99
C ASN A 94 -22.64 3.23 21.06
N SER A 95 -21.69 4.06 21.52
CA SER A 95 -21.86 5.51 21.67
C SER A 95 -21.94 6.24 20.32
N ASN A 96 -20.88 6.17 19.50
CA ASN A 96 -20.87 6.76 18.17
C ASN A 96 -20.30 5.77 17.13
N PRO A 97 -21.16 5.19 16.27
CA PRO A 97 -20.73 4.27 15.22
C PRO A 97 -19.77 4.88 14.19
N ARG A 98 -19.72 6.21 14.04
CA ARG A 98 -18.82 6.89 13.08
C ARG A 98 -17.35 6.80 13.45
N HIS A 99 -17.03 6.72 14.75
CA HIS A 99 -15.66 6.54 15.25
C HIS A 99 -15.30 5.08 15.51
N GLY A 100 -16.19 4.15 15.17
CA GLY A 100 -16.00 2.72 15.40
C GLY A 100 -15.20 2.00 14.31
N PRO A 101 -15.14 0.66 14.39
CA PRO A 101 -14.48 -0.16 13.39
C PRO A 101 -15.07 0.03 11.99
N PHE A 102 -14.25 0.40 11.01
CA PHE A 102 -14.71 0.59 9.63
C PHE A 102 -14.86 -0.74 8.87
N HIS A 103 -16.07 -0.97 8.34
CA HIS A 103 -16.41 -2.19 7.60
C HIS A 103 -16.27 -2.01 6.09
N GLN A 104 -15.04 -2.15 5.58
CA GLN A 104 -14.74 -2.13 4.15
C GLN A 104 -15.32 -3.36 3.42
N ARG A 105 -15.95 -3.15 2.25
CA ARG A 105 -16.62 -4.20 1.47
C ARG A 105 -15.84 -4.68 0.25
N ALA A 106 -15.03 -3.82 -0.35
CA ALA A 106 -14.26 -4.16 -1.54
C ALA A 106 -13.20 -5.24 -1.23
N PRO A 107 -12.97 -6.22 -2.13
CA PRO A 107 -12.01 -7.30 -1.92
C PRO A 107 -10.59 -6.78 -1.70
N SER A 108 -10.18 -5.75 -2.44
CA SER A 108 -8.88 -5.09 -2.30
C SER A 108 -8.69 -4.47 -0.91
N LYS A 109 -9.77 -3.92 -0.33
CA LYS A 109 -9.73 -3.33 1.02
C LYS A 109 -9.78 -4.40 2.12
N ILE A 110 -10.45 -5.53 1.90
CA ILE A 110 -10.41 -6.69 2.80
C ILE A 110 -8.98 -7.26 2.86
N LEU A 111 -8.33 -7.41 1.71
CA LEU A 111 -6.94 -7.84 1.61
C LEU A 111 -5.99 -6.84 2.31
N TRP A 112 -6.14 -5.54 2.02
CA TRP A 112 -5.39 -4.48 2.69
C TRP A 112 -5.53 -4.52 4.21
N ARG A 113 -6.75 -4.73 4.73
CA ARG A 113 -6.96 -4.82 6.18
C ARG A 113 -6.29 -6.05 6.81
N THR A 114 -6.20 -7.15 6.06
CA THR A 114 -5.52 -8.36 6.52
C THR A 114 -4.02 -8.12 6.60
N ILE A 115 -3.42 -7.55 5.56
CA ILE A 115 -1.99 -7.19 5.52
C ILE A 115 -1.67 -6.15 6.61
N ARG A 116 -2.49 -5.10 6.75
CA ARG A 116 -2.35 -4.10 7.82
C ARG A 116 -2.43 -4.70 9.22
N GLY A 117 -3.21 -5.78 9.40
CA GLY A 117 -3.29 -6.51 10.66
C GLY A 117 -2.02 -7.31 11.00
N MET A 118 -1.20 -7.62 9.99
CA MET A 118 0.07 -8.36 10.12
C MET A 118 1.29 -7.42 10.22
N VAL A 119 1.12 -6.12 10.00
CA VAL A 119 2.18 -5.10 10.07
C VAL A 119 1.95 -4.18 11.28
N PRO A 120 3.02 -3.75 12.00
CA PRO A 120 2.91 -2.78 13.09
C PRO A 120 2.59 -1.37 12.57
N HIS A 121 1.39 -1.16 12.04
CA HIS A 121 0.96 0.06 11.37
C HIS A 121 0.77 1.30 12.28
N LYS A 122 0.94 1.13 13.60
CA LYS A 122 0.93 2.26 14.54
C LYS A 122 2.32 2.87 14.73
N THR A 123 3.38 2.15 14.38
CA THR A 123 4.76 2.64 14.50
C THR A 123 5.21 3.24 13.17
N ALA A 124 6.19 4.14 13.21
CA ALA A 124 6.71 4.81 12.01
C ALA A 124 7.20 3.82 10.95
N ARG A 125 7.83 2.71 11.37
CA ARG A 125 8.34 1.68 10.46
C ARG A 125 7.23 0.95 9.68
N GLY A 126 6.06 0.73 10.28
CA GLY A 126 4.95 0.04 9.62
C GLY A 126 3.95 0.96 8.94
N ALA A 127 4.12 2.28 9.10
CA ALA A 127 3.33 3.31 8.42
C ALA A 127 3.97 3.78 7.10
N ALA A 128 5.28 3.56 6.93
CA ALA A 128 6.02 3.76 5.70
C ALA A 128 5.71 2.66 4.68
#